data_AF-Q8N8N7-F1
#
_entry.id   AF-Q8N8N7-F1
#
_cell.length_a   1.000
_cell.length_b   1.000
_cell.length_c   1.000
_cell.angle_alpha   90.00
_cell.angle_beta   90.00
_cell.angle_gamma   90.00
#
_symmetry.space_group_name_H-M   'P 1'
#
loop_
_entity.id
_entity.type
_entity.pdbx_description
1 polymer ?
#
loop_
_entity_poly.entity_id
_entity_poly.type
_entity_poly.pdbx_seq_one_letter_code
_entity_poly.pdbx_strand_id
1 'polypeptide(L)'
;MIVQRVVLNSRPGKNGNPVAENFRMEEVYLPDNINEGQVQVRTLYLSVDPYMRCRMNEDTGTDYITPWQLSQVVDGGGIGIIEESKHTNLTKGDFVTSFYWPWQTKVILDGNSLEKVDPQLVDGHLSYFLGAIGMPGLTSLIGIQEKGHITAGSNKTMVVSGAAGACGSVAGQIGHFLGCSRVVGICGTHEKCILLTSELGFDAAINYKKDNVAEQLRESCPAGVDVYFDNVGGNISDTVISQMNENSHIILCGQISQYNKDVPYPPPLSPAIEAIQKERNITRERFLVLNYKDKFEPGILQLSQWFKEGKLKIKETVINGLENMGAAFQSMMTGGNIGKQIVCISEEISL
;
A
#
# COMPACT_ATOMS: atom_id res chain seq x y z
N MET A 1 -5.15 32.70 4.52
CA MET A 1 -4.27 32.47 3.35
C MET A 1 -4.94 31.58 2.30
N ILE A 2 -4.66 31.74 1.00
CA ILE A 2 -5.21 30.86 -0.05
C ILE A 2 -4.35 29.59 -0.15
N VAL A 3 -5.01 28.43 -0.19
CA VAL A 3 -4.38 27.12 -0.37
C VAL A 3 -5.11 26.33 -1.45
N GLN A 4 -4.40 25.43 -2.12
CA GLN A 4 -4.99 24.50 -3.09
C GLN A 4 -5.37 23.19 -2.39
N ARG A 5 -6.53 22.63 -2.77
CA ARG A 5 -7.03 21.32 -2.34
C ARG A 5 -7.61 20.51 -3.48
N VAL A 6 -7.68 19.19 -3.30
CA VAL A 6 -8.38 18.28 -4.20
C VAL A 6 -9.67 17.79 -3.56
N VAL A 7 -10.77 17.87 -4.30
CA VAL A 7 -12.09 17.40 -3.88
C VAL A 7 -12.58 16.24 -4.74
N LEU A 8 -13.51 15.44 -4.20
CA LEU A 8 -14.22 14.45 -5.00
C LEU A 8 -15.25 15.15 -5.89
N ASN A 9 -15.00 15.18 -7.19
CA ASN A 9 -15.83 15.85 -8.19
C ASN A 9 -17.00 14.99 -8.67
N SER A 10 -16.76 13.70 -8.84
CA SER A 10 -17.78 12.73 -9.27
C SER A 10 -17.42 11.32 -8.78
N ARG A 11 -18.42 10.43 -8.73
CA ARG A 11 -18.19 9.01 -8.40
C ARG A 11 -18.07 8.21 -9.70
N PRO A 12 -17.15 7.22 -9.80
CA PRO A 12 -17.11 6.29 -10.92
C PRO A 12 -18.28 5.29 -10.90
N GLY A 13 -19.10 5.28 -9.84
CA GLY A 13 -20.12 4.27 -9.58
C GLY A 13 -19.53 2.97 -9.03
N LYS A 14 -20.39 2.00 -8.69
CA LYS A 14 -19.96 0.73 -8.07
C LYS A 14 -19.12 -0.16 -8.99
N ASN A 15 -19.40 -0.14 -10.29
CA ASN A 15 -18.77 -1.00 -11.31
C ASN A 15 -17.85 -0.23 -12.29
N GLY A 16 -17.54 1.04 -12.01
CA GLY A 16 -16.71 1.87 -12.88
C GLY A 16 -15.24 1.88 -12.44
N ASN A 17 -14.34 2.03 -13.40
CA ASN A 17 -12.95 2.35 -13.10
C ASN A 17 -12.84 3.83 -12.68
N PRO A 18 -12.05 4.18 -11.66
CA PRO A 18 -11.79 5.57 -11.35
C PRO A 18 -10.98 6.23 -12.47
N VAL A 19 -11.30 7.49 -12.74
CA VAL A 19 -10.60 8.35 -13.70
C VAL A 19 -10.15 9.63 -13.01
N ALA A 20 -9.15 10.31 -13.56
CA ALA A 20 -8.60 11.53 -12.99
C ALA A 20 -9.67 12.62 -12.79
N GLU A 21 -10.66 12.71 -13.68
CA GLU A 21 -11.76 13.68 -13.66
C GLU A 21 -12.77 13.44 -12.52
N ASN A 22 -12.67 12.30 -11.81
CA ASN A 22 -13.37 12.11 -10.56
C ASN A 22 -12.85 13.03 -9.46
N PHE A 23 -11.67 13.63 -9.65
CA PHE A 23 -11.06 14.60 -8.75
C PHE A 23 -11.03 15.98 -9.42
N ARG A 24 -11.16 17.03 -8.61
CA ARG A 24 -11.03 18.41 -9.07
C ARG A 24 -10.18 19.19 -8.07
N MET A 25 -9.24 19.97 -8.58
CA MET A 25 -8.49 20.92 -7.76
C MET A 25 -9.27 22.23 -7.62
N GLU A 26 -9.23 22.82 -6.45
CA GLU A 26 -9.81 24.14 -6.18
C GLU A 26 -8.97 24.91 -5.16
N GLU A 27 -9.14 26.21 -5.16
CA GLU A 27 -8.53 27.10 -4.16
C GLU A 27 -9.53 27.40 -3.05
N VAL A 28 -9.05 27.41 -1.81
CA VAL A 28 -9.84 27.77 -0.63
C VAL A 28 -9.06 28.66 0.31
N TYR A 29 -9.80 29.39 1.13
CA TYR A 29 -9.22 30.17 2.23
C TYR A 29 -8.99 29.27 3.45
N LEU A 30 -7.73 29.16 3.87
CA LEU A 30 -7.33 28.59 5.15
C LEU A 30 -7.19 29.73 6.18
N PRO A 31 -7.72 29.59 7.41
CA PRO A 31 -7.57 30.61 8.46
C PRO A 31 -6.12 31.04 8.69
N ASP A 32 -5.90 32.31 8.99
CA ASP A 32 -4.57 32.87 9.26
C ASP A 32 -4.05 32.52 10.66
N ASN A 33 -4.92 32.12 11.58
CA ASN A 33 -4.59 31.72 12.94
C ASN A 33 -5.06 30.28 13.21
N ILE A 34 -4.27 29.53 13.98
CA ILE A 34 -4.66 28.22 14.53
C ILE A 34 -5.19 28.34 15.97
N ASN A 35 -6.06 27.43 16.38
CA ASN A 35 -6.57 27.35 17.76
C ASN A 35 -5.65 26.50 18.67
N GLU A 36 -5.89 26.53 19.97
CA GLU A 36 -5.21 25.65 20.93
C GLU A 36 -5.39 24.17 20.55
N GLY A 37 -4.32 23.39 20.68
CA GLY A 37 -4.27 21.98 20.25
C GLY A 37 -4.05 21.77 18.74
N GLN A 38 -4.18 22.81 17.91
CA GLN A 38 -3.98 22.69 16.47
C GLN A 38 -2.54 23.00 16.05
N VAL A 39 -2.21 22.53 14.85
CA VAL A 39 -0.95 22.83 14.14
C VAL A 39 -1.24 23.23 12.70
N GLN A 40 -0.46 24.15 12.16
CA GLN A 40 -0.42 24.45 10.72
C GLN A 40 0.75 23.69 10.10
N VAL A 41 0.47 22.93 9.05
CA VAL A 41 1.43 22.01 8.46
C VAL A 41 1.50 22.21 6.95
N ARG A 42 2.70 22.36 6.41
CA ARG A 42 2.93 22.34 4.97
C ARG A 42 3.09 20.90 4.51
N THR A 43 2.28 20.51 3.53
CA THR A 43 2.30 19.16 2.96
C THR A 43 3.54 18.98 2.08
N LEU A 44 4.32 17.94 2.36
CA LEU A 44 5.50 17.56 1.57
C LEU A 44 5.13 16.47 0.57
N TYR A 45 4.54 15.36 1.05
CA TYR A 45 4.15 14.24 0.22
C TYR A 45 2.75 13.73 0.58
N LEU A 46 2.04 13.26 -0.43
CA LEU A 46 0.77 12.55 -0.30
C LEU A 46 0.89 11.16 -0.93
N SER A 47 0.13 10.21 -0.42
CA SER A 47 -0.04 8.92 -1.06
C SER A 47 -1.38 8.79 -1.77
N VAL A 48 -1.40 7.90 -2.75
CA VAL A 48 -2.63 7.34 -3.31
C VAL A 48 -2.61 5.83 -3.08
N ASP A 49 -3.73 5.28 -2.61
CA ASP A 49 -3.80 3.92 -2.09
C ASP A 49 -5.05 3.18 -2.60
N PRO A 50 -4.98 1.85 -2.83
CA PRO A 50 -6.11 1.11 -3.41
C PRO A 50 -7.43 1.21 -2.63
N TYR A 51 -7.38 1.25 -1.29
CA TYR A 51 -8.58 1.34 -0.44
C TYR A 51 -9.40 2.61 -0.71
N MET A 52 -8.76 3.67 -1.22
CA MET A 52 -9.44 4.92 -1.58
C MET A 52 -10.51 4.70 -2.64
N ARG A 53 -10.36 3.67 -3.49
CA ARG A 53 -11.40 3.31 -4.47
C ARG A 53 -12.74 3.02 -3.80
N CYS A 54 -12.73 2.35 -2.64
CA CYS A 54 -13.94 2.07 -1.87
C CYS A 54 -14.55 3.36 -1.31
N ARG A 55 -13.72 4.35 -0.92
CA ARG A 55 -14.18 5.65 -0.41
C ARG A 55 -14.84 6.52 -1.47
N MET A 56 -14.63 6.24 -2.75
CA MET A 56 -15.33 6.93 -3.84
C MET A 56 -16.78 6.45 -4.01
N ASN A 57 -17.18 5.32 -3.42
CA ASN A 57 -18.57 4.85 -3.42
C ASN A 57 -19.37 5.51 -2.29
N GLU A 58 -20.70 5.46 -2.36
CA GLU A 58 -21.57 5.92 -1.26
C GLU A 58 -21.47 5.00 -0.03
N ASP A 59 -21.20 3.72 -0.24
CA ASP A 59 -20.88 2.72 0.78
C ASP A 59 -19.50 2.13 0.47
N THR A 60 -18.62 2.11 1.47
CA THR A 60 -17.26 1.56 1.35
C THR A 60 -17.23 0.03 1.39
N GLY A 61 -18.30 -0.61 1.86
CA GLY A 61 -18.37 -2.05 2.09
C GLY A 61 -17.52 -2.53 3.28
N THR A 62 -17.05 -1.61 4.13
CA THR A 62 -16.18 -1.93 5.27
C THR A 62 -16.36 -0.95 6.42
N ASP A 63 -16.21 -1.42 7.66
CA ASP A 63 -16.45 -0.59 8.85
C ASP A 63 -15.27 0.32 9.25
N TYR A 64 -14.09 0.14 8.65
CA TYR A 64 -12.86 0.84 9.05
C TYR A 64 -12.57 2.12 8.26
N ILE A 65 -13.31 2.39 7.18
CA ILE A 65 -13.18 3.60 6.35
C ILE A 65 -14.54 4.15 5.96
N THR A 66 -14.67 5.46 5.96
CA THR A 66 -15.89 6.18 5.57
C THR A 66 -15.84 6.66 4.12
N PRO A 67 -17.01 6.80 3.46
CA PRO A 67 -17.09 7.29 2.10
C PRO A 67 -16.76 8.79 2.04
N TRP A 68 -15.99 9.18 1.02
CA TRP A 68 -15.81 10.58 0.68
C TRP A 68 -17.11 11.18 0.17
N GLN A 69 -17.33 12.45 0.47
CA GLN A 69 -18.50 13.20 0.04
C GLN A 69 -18.19 14.03 -1.20
N LEU A 70 -19.18 14.16 -2.10
CA LEU A 70 -19.04 14.99 -3.29
C LEU A 70 -18.77 16.45 -2.90
N SER A 71 -17.90 17.10 -3.68
CA SER A 71 -17.44 18.48 -3.48
C SER A 71 -16.75 18.75 -2.14
N GLN A 72 -16.38 17.71 -1.38
CA GLN A 72 -15.56 17.84 -0.18
C GLN A 72 -14.13 17.39 -0.46
N VAL A 73 -13.19 17.90 0.35
CA VAL A 73 -11.78 17.53 0.28
C VAL A 73 -11.63 16.02 0.52
N VAL A 74 -10.85 15.37 -0.35
CA VAL A 74 -10.48 13.97 -0.16
C VAL A 74 -9.24 13.88 0.74
N ASP A 75 -9.07 12.75 1.41
CA ASP A 75 -7.98 12.56 2.37
C ASP A 75 -7.33 11.18 2.23
N GLY A 76 -6.06 11.07 2.61
CA GLY A 76 -5.27 9.84 2.51
C GLY A 76 -4.01 9.89 3.36
N GLY A 77 -3.03 9.04 3.07
CA GLY A 77 -1.72 9.15 3.70
C GLY A 77 -1.03 10.46 3.30
N GLY A 78 -0.42 11.14 4.25
CA GLY A 78 0.37 12.33 3.98
C GLY A 78 1.41 12.60 5.06
N ILE A 79 2.46 13.31 4.65
CA ILE A 79 3.55 13.77 5.52
C ILE A 79 3.84 15.24 5.23
N GLY A 80 4.19 15.97 6.29
CA GLY A 80 4.47 17.39 6.19
C GLY A 80 5.34 17.89 7.33
N ILE A 81 5.68 19.18 7.24
CA ILE A 81 6.49 19.89 8.23
C ILE A 81 5.64 20.95 8.92
N ILE A 82 5.70 21.00 10.25
CA ILE A 82 4.95 21.98 11.04
C ILE A 82 5.56 23.37 10.84
N GLU A 83 4.74 24.33 10.43
CA GLU A 83 5.12 25.73 10.27
C GLU A 83 4.72 26.60 11.48
N GLU A 84 3.62 26.23 12.15
CA GLU A 84 3.13 26.84 13.38
C GLU A 84 2.45 25.77 14.25
N SER A 85 2.61 25.85 15.58
CA SER A 85 1.98 24.91 16.51
C SER A 85 1.44 25.62 17.74
N LYS A 86 0.23 25.22 18.16
CA LYS A 86 -0.33 25.47 19.50
C LYS A 86 -0.65 24.15 20.22
N HIS A 87 0.06 23.09 19.86
CA HIS A 87 -0.04 21.78 20.50
C HIS A 87 1.12 21.58 21.49
N THR A 88 0.88 20.85 22.59
CA THR A 88 1.85 20.69 23.69
C THR A 88 3.06 19.82 23.34
N ASN A 89 2.89 18.81 22.47
CA ASN A 89 3.93 17.81 22.14
C ASN A 89 4.50 17.95 20.72
N LEU A 90 4.05 18.94 19.95
CA LEU A 90 4.48 19.15 18.57
C LEU A 90 4.96 20.58 18.41
N THR A 91 6.08 20.77 17.71
CA THR A 91 6.73 22.08 17.57
C THR A 91 7.02 22.40 16.10
N LYS A 92 7.20 23.69 15.80
CA LYS A 92 7.60 24.13 14.46
C LYS A 92 8.90 23.44 14.03
N GLY A 93 8.91 22.92 12.81
CA GLY A 93 10.03 22.16 12.24
C GLY A 93 9.91 20.65 12.42
N ASP A 94 9.00 20.15 13.26
CA ASP A 94 8.75 18.72 13.37
C ASP A 94 8.12 18.18 12.07
N PHE A 95 8.57 16.99 11.66
CA PHE A 95 7.92 16.22 10.60
C PHE A 95 6.84 15.33 11.19
N VAL A 96 5.67 15.34 10.55
CA VAL A 96 4.47 14.64 11.02
C VAL A 96 3.78 13.90 9.89
N THR A 97 3.17 12.77 10.20
CA THR A 97 2.39 11.94 9.28
C THR A 97 0.97 11.71 9.79
N SER A 98 0.05 11.41 8.88
CA SER A 98 -1.31 10.96 9.20
C SER A 98 -1.90 10.10 8.08
N PHE A 99 -2.77 9.16 8.46
CA PHE A 99 -3.55 8.35 7.52
C PHE A 99 -4.77 9.10 6.94
N TYR A 100 -5.18 10.20 7.57
CA TYR A 100 -6.33 11.01 7.19
C TYR A 100 -5.90 12.44 6.83
N TRP A 101 -4.82 12.55 6.07
CA TRP A 101 -4.27 13.82 5.59
C TRP A 101 -5.10 14.38 4.43
N PRO A 102 -5.73 15.56 4.57
CA PRO A 102 -6.46 16.19 3.47
C PRO A 102 -5.54 16.47 2.28
N TRP A 103 -5.95 16.13 1.06
CA TRP A 103 -5.18 16.40 -0.15
C TRP A 103 -5.11 17.91 -0.44
N GLN A 104 -4.18 18.59 0.22
CA GLN A 104 -4.01 20.04 0.24
C GLN A 104 -2.54 20.41 0.31
N THR A 105 -2.18 21.58 -0.21
CA THR A 105 -0.82 22.14 -0.12
C THR A 105 -0.42 22.52 1.32
N LYS A 106 -1.38 22.97 2.12
CA LYS A 106 -1.21 23.29 3.54
C LYS A 106 -2.50 22.97 4.30
N VAL A 107 -2.36 22.48 5.53
CA VAL A 107 -3.47 22.04 6.37
C VAL A 107 -3.38 22.64 7.78
N ILE A 108 -4.53 22.81 8.43
CA ILE A 108 -4.62 23.00 9.88
C ILE A 108 -5.27 21.74 10.44
N LEU A 109 -4.56 21.04 11.33
CA LEU A 109 -5.00 19.77 11.89
C LEU A 109 -4.94 19.80 13.42
N ASP A 110 -5.74 18.95 14.07
CA ASP A 110 -5.58 18.65 15.50
C ASP A 110 -4.26 17.90 15.68
N GLY A 111 -3.38 18.39 16.56
CA GLY A 111 -2.09 17.78 16.83
C GLY A 111 -2.18 16.34 17.35
N ASN A 112 -3.30 15.93 17.96
CA ASN A 112 -3.53 14.55 18.40
C ASN A 112 -3.84 13.57 17.25
N SER A 113 -4.16 14.09 16.05
CA SER A 113 -4.40 13.28 14.85
C SER A 113 -3.14 12.99 14.04
N LEU A 114 -1.99 13.42 14.55
CA LEU A 114 -0.69 13.39 13.90
C LEU A 114 0.30 12.54 14.68
N GLU A 115 1.15 11.82 13.95
CA GLU A 115 2.29 11.11 14.51
C GLU A 115 3.57 11.84 14.10
N LYS A 116 4.42 12.18 15.07
CA LYS A 116 5.75 12.72 14.79
C LYS A 116 6.63 11.59 14.23
N VAL A 117 7.36 11.88 13.16
CA VAL A 117 8.29 10.92 12.55
C VAL A 117 9.74 11.40 12.69
N ASP A 118 10.66 10.45 12.80
CA ASP A 118 12.10 10.72 12.87
C ASP A 118 12.76 10.51 11.50
N PRO A 119 13.24 11.58 10.82
CA PRO A 119 13.91 11.48 9.53
C PRO A 119 15.10 10.50 9.50
N GLN A 120 15.74 10.22 10.65
CA GLN A 120 16.86 9.29 10.73
C GLN A 120 16.47 7.82 10.50
N LEU A 121 15.19 7.47 10.63
CA LEU A 121 14.70 6.11 10.35
C LEU A 121 14.67 5.81 8.84
N VAL A 122 14.71 6.86 8.01
CA VAL A 122 14.59 6.77 6.55
C VAL A 122 15.74 7.49 5.84
N ASP A 123 16.83 7.81 6.54
CA ASP A 123 17.98 8.58 6.05
C ASP A 123 17.58 9.85 5.28
N GLY A 124 16.55 10.54 5.77
CA GLY A 124 16.00 11.76 5.17
C GLY A 124 14.93 11.55 4.10
N HIS A 125 14.73 10.33 3.58
CA HIS A 125 13.70 10.02 2.58
C HIS A 125 12.29 9.96 3.19
N LEU A 126 11.68 11.12 3.48
CA LEU A 126 10.44 11.21 4.25
C LEU A 126 9.24 10.49 3.61
N SER A 127 9.17 10.41 2.27
CA SER A 127 8.12 9.66 1.56
C SER A 127 8.06 8.18 1.95
N TYR A 128 9.16 7.59 2.43
CA TYR A 128 9.22 6.17 2.79
C TYR A 128 8.29 5.82 3.96
N PHE A 129 7.92 6.79 4.80
CA PHE A 129 6.90 6.65 5.84
C PHE A 129 5.48 6.44 5.29
N LEU A 130 5.22 6.80 4.04
CA LEU A 130 3.96 6.51 3.35
C LEU A 130 3.97 5.14 2.64
N GLY A 131 5.14 4.49 2.60
CA GLY A 131 5.43 3.31 1.81
C GLY A 131 6.08 2.17 2.60
N ALA A 132 7.32 1.85 2.24
CA ALA A 132 8.02 0.66 2.72
C ALA A 132 8.42 0.71 4.21
N ILE A 133 8.54 1.89 4.81
CA ILE A 133 8.80 2.10 6.24
C ILE A 133 7.56 2.77 6.84
N GLY A 134 6.40 2.25 6.46
CA GLY A 134 5.09 2.77 6.80
C GLY A 134 4.04 1.69 6.68
N MET A 135 2.78 2.09 6.54
CA MET A 135 1.65 1.14 6.50
C MET A 135 1.79 0.02 5.45
N PRO A 136 2.23 0.25 4.19
CA PRO A 136 2.48 -0.83 3.24
C PRO A 136 3.58 -1.81 3.66
N GLY A 137 4.68 -1.30 4.21
CA GLY A 137 5.76 -2.13 4.77
C GLY A 137 5.30 -2.96 5.96
N LEU A 138 4.60 -2.33 6.91
CA LEU A 138 4.00 -2.99 8.07
C LEU A 138 2.98 -4.06 7.65
N THR A 139 2.16 -3.78 6.65
CA THR A 139 1.22 -4.75 6.07
C THR A 139 1.95 -5.98 5.56
N SER A 140 3.09 -5.77 4.90
CA SER A 140 3.92 -6.84 4.37
C SER A 140 4.60 -7.64 5.49
N LEU A 141 5.26 -6.96 6.41
CA LEU A 141 5.99 -7.57 7.52
C LEU A 141 5.07 -8.36 8.45
N ILE A 142 4.07 -7.67 9.03
CA ILE A 142 3.17 -8.26 10.02
C ILE A 142 2.29 -9.32 9.35
N GLY A 143 1.85 -9.09 8.11
CA GLY A 143 1.07 -10.09 7.37
C GLY A 143 1.84 -11.41 7.21
N ILE A 144 3.13 -11.34 6.87
CA ILE A 144 3.97 -12.52 6.74
C ILE A 144 4.26 -13.16 8.11
N GLN A 145 4.60 -12.37 9.13
CA GLN A 145 4.89 -12.89 10.47
C GLN A 145 3.68 -13.58 11.11
N GLU A 146 2.49 -13.00 10.98
CA GLU A 146 1.28 -13.48 11.65
C GLU A 146 0.55 -14.57 10.88
N LYS A 147 0.65 -14.57 9.54
CA LYS A 147 -0.18 -15.42 8.67
C LYS A 147 0.62 -16.25 7.67
N GLY A 148 1.91 -15.98 7.47
CA GLY A 148 2.75 -16.75 6.54
C GLY A 148 3.31 -18.05 7.13
N HIS A 149 3.38 -18.16 8.46
CA HIS A 149 3.95 -19.33 9.18
C HIS A 149 5.34 -19.74 8.66
N ILE A 150 6.18 -18.78 8.29
CA ILE A 150 7.53 -19.07 7.80
C ILE A 150 8.42 -19.35 9.00
N THR A 151 9.07 -20.51 8.99
CA THR A 151 10.12 -20.85 9.95
C THR A 151 11.44 -21.00 9.22
N ALA A 152 12.52 -20.52 9.82
CA ALA A 152 13.85 -20.66 9.26
C ALA A 152 14.17 -22.14 8.99
N GLY A 153 14.67 -22.45 7.79
CA GLY A 153 14.98 -23.81 7.36
C GLY A 153 13.80 -24.62 6.80
N SER A 154 12.58 -24.08 6.77
CA SER A 154 11.42 -24.79 6.21
C SER A 154 11.41 -24.91 4.68
N ASN A 155 12.35 -24.26 3.97
CA ASN A 155 12.44 -24.25 2.50
C ASN A 155 11.13 -23.90 1.79
N LYS A 156 10.32 -23.02 2.40
CA LYS A 156 9.02 -22.61 1.85
C LYS A 156 9.17 -21.75 0.60
N THR A 157 8.28 -22.00 -0.37
CA THR A 157 8.10 -21.16 -1.56
C THR A 157 6.97 -20.16 -1.33
N MET A 158 7.26 -18.87 -1.52
CA MET A 158 6.26 -17.79 -1.50
C MET A 158 5.95 -17.30 -2.90
N VAL A 159 4.67 -17.10 -3.20
CA VAL A 159 4.21 -16.33 -4.36
C VAL A 159 3.65 -15.00 -3.90
N VAL A 160 3.92 -13.92 -4.64
CA VAL A 160 3.39 -12.59 -4.38
C VAL A 160 2.68 -12.07 -5.62
N SER A 161 1.37 -11.81 -5.54
CA SER A 161 0.65 -11.13 -6.63
C SER A 161 0.76 -9.62 -6.48
N GLY A 162 0.74 -8.87 -7.59
CA GLY A 162 1.01 -7.43 -7.55
C GLY A 162 2.42 -7.12 -7.02
N ALA A 163 3.38 -8.01 -7.30
CA ALA A 163 4.69 -8.04 -6.67
C ALA A 163 5.53 -6.76 -6.86
N ALA A 164 5.27 -5.98 -7.90
CA ALA A 164 5.95 -4.71 -8.12
C ALA A 164 5.23 -3.50 -7.50
N GLY A 165 4.16 -3.69 -6.72
CA GLY A 165 3.43 -2.62 -6.03
C GLY A 165 3.99 -2.31 -4.63
N ALA A 166 3.30 -1.43 -3.89
CA ALA A 166 3.75 -0.93 -2.58
C ALA A 166 3.99 -2.05 -1.56
N CYS A 167 2.98 -2.89 -1.28
CA CYS A 167 3.14 -4.04 -0.38
C CYS A 167 3.95 -5.15 -1.04
N GLY A 168 3.60 -5.53 -2.28
CA GLY A 168 4.19 -6.69 -2.95
C GLY A 168 5.72 -6.64 -3.07
N SER A 169 6.27 -5.46 -3.38
CA SER A 169 7.73 -5.31 -3.56
C SER A 169 8.50 -5.48 -2.26
N VAL A 170 7.89 -5.11 -1.13
CA VAL A 170 8.44 -5.28 0.21
C VAL A 170 8.19 -6.69 0.71
N ALA A 171 6.99 -7.24 0.50
CA ALA A 171 6.60 -8.59 0.92
C ALA A 171 7.53 -9.68 0.39
N GLY A 172 7.90 -9.62 -0.89
CA GLY A 172 8.81 -10.65 -1.44
C GLY A 172 10.21 -10.61 -0.83
N GLN A 173 10.75 -9.41 -0.59
CA GLN A 173 12.03 -9.24 0.11
C GLN A 173 11.96 -9.78 1.55
N ILE A 174 10.88 -9.45 2.27
CA ILE A 174 10.64 -9.94 3.62
C ILE A 174 10.49 -11.47 3.65
N GLY A 175 9.84 -12.05 2.63
CA GLY A 175 9.77 -13.50 2.48
C GLY A 175 11.14 -14.16 2.56
N HIS A 176 12.13 -13.64 1.82
CA HIS A 176 13.51 -14.10 1.93
C HIS A 176 14.13 -13.81 3.29
N PHE A 177 13.95 -12.60 3.84
CA PHE A 177 14.53 -12.25 5.15
C PHE A 177 14.04 -13.14 6.29
N LEU A 178 12.80 -13.65 6.19
CA LEU A 178 12.19 -14.55 7.17
C LEU A 178 12.42 -16.03 6.86
N GLY A 179 13.09 -16.37 5.76
CA GLY A 179 13.58 -17.72 5.49
C GLY A 179 12.86 -18.50 4.40
N CYS A 180 12.05 -17.86 3.54
CA CYS A 180 11.66 -18.48 2.28
C CYS A 180 12.91 -18.77 1.44
N SER A 181 13.05 -20.02 1.02
CA SER A 181 14.10 -20.43 0.08
C SER A 181 13.81 -19.93 -1.32
N ARG A 182 12.54 -19.62 -1.61
CA ARG A 182 12.10 -19.19 -2.92
C ARG A 182 10.97 -18.18 -2.87
N VAL A 183 11.08 -17.10 -3.63
CA VAL A 183 10.04 -16.07 -3.78
C VAL A 183 9.81 -15.77 -5.26
N VAL A 184 8.56 -15.91 -5.69
CA VAL A 184 8.13 -15.68 -7.08
C VAL A 184 7.11 -14.55 -7.15
N GLY A 185 7.36 -13.56 -7.99
CA GLY A 185 6.51 -12.39 -8.15
C GLY A 185 5.60 -12.50 -9.38
N ILE A 186 4.36 -12.03 -9.28
CA ILE A 186 3.46 -11.85 -10.43
C ILE A 186 3.19 -10.36 -10.62
N CYS A 187 3.48 -9.82 -11.81
CA CYS A 187 3.30 -8.41 -12.12
C CYS A 187 2.92 -8.17 -13.60
N GLY A 188 2.65 -6.91 -13.96
CA GLY A 188 1.95 -6.59 -15.21
C GLY A 188 2.82 -6.16 -16.39
N THR A 189 4.13 -6.08 -16.26
CA THR A 189 5.04 -5.66 -17.34
C THR A 189 6.38 -6.40 -17.24
N HIS A 190 7.08 -6.52 -18.37
CA HIS A 190 8.41 -7.14 -18.42
C HIS A 190 9.45 -6.34 -17.63
N GLU A 191 9.39 -5.01 -17.70
CA GLU A 191 10.23 -4.10 -16.89
C GLU A 191 10.09 -4.39 -15.39
N LYS A 192 8.85 -4.58 -14.91
CA LYS A 192 8.58 -4.95 -13.52
C LYS A 192 9.12 -6.34 -13.18
N CYS A 193 9.04 -7.30 -14.11
CA CYS A 193 9.65 -8.62 -13.90
C CYS A 193 11.18 -8.53 -13.75
N ILE A 194 11.85 -7.78 -14.63
CA ILE A 194 13.30 -7.56 -14.54
C ILE A 194 13.66 -6.90 -13.21
N LEU A 195 12.94 -5.85 -12.82
CA LEU A 195 13.19 -5.17 -11.55
C LEU A 195 13.11 -6.13 -10.35
N LEU A 196 12.07 -6.97 -10.31
CA LEU A 196 11.86 -7.91 -9.22
C LEU A 196 13.04 -8.88 -9.06
N THR A 197 13.55 -9.43 -10.17
CA THR A 197 14.60 -10.44 -10.13
C THR A 197 16.00 -9.89 -10.06
N SER A 198 16.26 -8.73 -10.68
CA SER A 198 17.61 -8.14 -10.73
C SER A 198 17.94 -7.22 -9.56
N GLU A 199 16.93 -6.56 -8.96
CA GLU A 199 17.17 -5.56 -7.91
C GLU A 199 16.49 -5.91 -6.58
N LEU A 200 15.29 -6.48 -6.60
CA LEU A 200 14.50 -6.76 -5.40
C LEU A 200 14.70 -8.19 -4.86
N GLY A 201 15.55 -8.98 -5.50
CA GLY A 201 15.96 -10.30 -5.00
C GLY A 201 14.93 -11.41 -5.11
N PHE A 202 13.89 -11.26 -5.95
CA PHE A 202 12.97 -12.36 -6.25
C PHE A 202 13.68 -13.42 -7.13
N ASP A 203 13.41 -14.71 -6.91
CA ASP A 203 14.03 -15.77 -7.73
C ASP A 203 13.43 -15.89 -9.13
N ALA A 204 12.17 -15.50 -9.29
CA ALA A 204 11.49 -15.47 -10.58
C ALA A 204 10.37 -14.43 -10.58
N ALA A 205 10.00 -13.98 -11.78
CA ALA A 205 8.87 -13.08 -11.97
C ALA A 205 8.07 -13.45 -13.22
N ILE A 206 6.74 -13.40 -13.11
CA ILE A 206 5.78 -13.80 -14.14
C ILE A 206 5.02 -12.56 -14.60
N ASN A 207 4.99 -12.32 -15.91
CA ASN A 207 4.19 -11.25 -16.51
C ASN A 207 2.81 -11.79 -16.88
N TYR A 208 1.82 -11.58 -16.01
CA TYR A 208 0.48 -12.13 -16.20
C TYR A 208 -0.24 -11.62 -17.47
N LYS A 209 0.24 -10.54 -18.10
CA LYS A 209 -0.34 -10.01 -19.34
C LYS A 209 0.22 -10.68 -20.61
N LYS A 210 1.30 -11.45 -20.50
CA LYS A 210 2.00 -12.07 -21.63
C LYS A 210 2.17 -13.58 -21.49
N ASP A 211 2.31 -14.05 -20.26
CA ASP A 211 2.66 -15.44 -19.99
C ASP A 211 1.43 -16.25 -19.57
N ASN A 212 1.50 -17.56 -19.76
CA ASN A 212 0.56 -18.48 -19.11
C ASN A 212 0.96 -18.62 -17.64
N VAL A 213 0.26 -17.90 -16.77
CA VAL A 213 0.56 -17.87 -15.32
C VAL A 213 0.59 -19.28 -14.71
N ALA A 214 -0.30 -20.18 -15.14
CA ALA A 214 -0.34 -21.52 -14.60
C ALA A 214 0.91 -22.35 -14.97
N GLU A 215 1.39 -22.21 -16.19
CA GLU A 215 2.61 -22.87 -16.68
C GLU A 215 3.86 -22.30 -16.01
N GLN A 216 3.99 -20.97 -16.04
CA GLN A 216 5.13 -20.30 -15.41
C GLN A 216 5.21 -20.54 -13.91
N LEU A 217 4.07 -20.70 -13.21
CA LEU A 217 4.07 -21.07 -11.79
C LEU A 217 4.61 -22.47 -11.56
N ARG A 218 4.28 -23.46 -12.40
CA ARG A 218 4.85 -24.82 -12.26
C ARG A 218 6.35 -24.85 -12.49
N GLU A 219 6.80 -24.11 -13.50
CA GLU A 219 8.24 -23.99 -13.80
C GLU A 219 8.97 -23.23 -12.71
N SER A 220 8.38 -22.12 -12.26
CA SER A 220 8.99 -21.23 -11.28
C SER A 220 8.78 -21.69 -9.84
N CYS A 221 7.91 -22.64 -9.54
CA CYS A 221 7.67 -23.15 -8.19
C CYS A 221 7.66 -24.70 -8.21
N PRO A 222 8.80 -25.36 -8.49
CA PRO A 222 8.84 -26.81 -8.68
C PRO A 222 8.47 -27.61 -7.42
N ALA A 223 8.59 -27.01 -6.24
CA ALA A 223 8.17 -27.58 -4.96
C ALA A 223 6.72 -27.21 -4.57
N GLY A 224 5.96 -26.57 -5.46
CA GLY A 224 4.64 -25.99 -5.15
C GLY A 224 4.74 -24.66 -4.41
N VAL A 225 3.59 -24.18 -3.91
CA VAL A 225 3.47 -22.88 -3.22
C VAL A 225 2.99 -23.07 -1.79
N ASP A 226 3.76 -22.59 -0.81
CA ASP A 226 3.46 -22.75 0.62
C ASP A 226 2.87 -21.48 1.23
N VAL A 227 3.25 -20.31 0.70
CA VAL A 227 2.76 -19.01 1.16
C VAL A 227 2.33 -18.18 -0.05
N TYR A 228 1.13 -17.62 -0.01
CA TYR A 228 0.65 -16.71 -1.03
C TYR A 228 0.30 -15.35 -0.42
N PHE A 229 1.06 -14.33 -0.77
CA PHE A 229 0.74 -12.94 -0.43
C PHE A 229 -0.15 -12.36 -1.53
N ASP A 230 -1.46 -12.34 -1.27
CA ASP A 230 -2.47 -11.97 -2.26
C ASP A 230 -2.83 -10.48 -2.19
N ASN A 231 -2.41 -9.71 -3.20
CA ASN A 231 -2.82 -8.32 -3.40
C ASN A 231 -3.93 -8.16 -4.45
N VAL A 232 -4.17 -9.20 -5.27
CA VAL A 232 -4.86 -9.05 -6.55
C VAL A 232 -6.25 -9.67 -6.51
N GLY A 233 -6.41 -10.87 -5.97
CA GLY A 233 -7.66 -11.60 -6.07
C GLY A 233 -7.99 -12.12 -7.47
N GLY A 234 -9.22 -12.60 -7.64
CA GLY A 234 -9.76 -13.05 -8.94
C GLY A 234 -8.96 -14.19 -9.58
N ASN A 235 -8.93 -14.21 -10.91
CA ASN A 235 -8.35 -15.32 -11.69
C ASN A 235 -6.87 -15.61 -11.37
N ILE A 236 -6.10 -14.58 -11.00
CA ILE A 236 -4.69 -14.78 -10.60
C ILE A 236 -4.64 -15.55 -9.28
N SER A 237 -5.43 -15.16 -8.28
CA SER A 237 -5.51 -15.91 -7.03
C SER A 237 -6.05 -17.31 -7.22
N ASP A 238 -7.09 -17.50 -8.02
CA ASP A 238 -7.61 -18.83 -8.35
C ASP A 238 -6.52 -19.72 -8.97
N THR A 239 -5.71 -19.16 -9.88
CA THR A 239 -4.59 -19.87 -10.51
C THR A 239 -3.52 -20.25 -9.48
N VAL A 240 -3.13 -19.34 -8.59
CA VAL A 240 -2.13 -19.62 -7.54
C VAL A 240 -2.66 -20.69 -6.57
N ILE A 241 -3.88 -20.53 -6.05
CA ILE A 241 -4.50 -21.45 -5.08
C ILE A 241 -4.60 -22.86 -5.67
N SER A 242 -4.90 -23.00 -6.97
CA SER A 242 -4.95 -24.31 -7.63
C SER A 242 -3.62 -25.09 -7.59
N GLN A 243 -2.49 -24.41 -7.35
CA GLN A 243 -1.14 -24.96 -7.31
C GLN A 243 -0.47 -24.86 -5.93
N MET A 244 -1.21 -24.44 -4.90
CA MET A 244 -0.70 -24.40 -3.53
C MET A 244 -0.64 -25.80 -2.92
N ASN A 245 0.36 -26.01 -2.05
CA ASN A 245 0.59 -27.26 -1.33
C ASN A 245 -0.45 -27.49 -0.23
N GLU A 246 -0.50 -28.72 0.29
CA GLU A 246 -1.26 -29.00 1.53
C GLU A 246 -0.73 -28.17 2.71
N ASN A 247 -1.62 -27.74 3.60
CA ASN A 247 -1.30 -26.96 4.80
C ASN A 247 -0.54 -25.65 4.50
N SER A 248 -0.80 -25.06 3.34
CA SER A 248 -0.24 -23.77 2.91
C SER A 248 -1.10 -22.59 3.39
N HIS A 249 -0.56 -21.38 3.26
CA HIS A 249 -1.16 -20.18 3.86
C HIS A 249 -1.31 -19.03 2.88
N ILE A 250 -2.51 -18.45 2.82
CA ILE A 250 -2.82 -17.25 2.06
C ILE A 250 -2.91 -16.06 3.01
N ILE A 251 -2.09 -15.05 2.75
CA ILE A 251 -2.16 -13.74 3.38
C ILE A 251 -3.03 -12.87 2.46
N LEU A 252 -4.31 -12.72 2.80
CA LEU A 252 -5.24 -11.89 2.04
C LEU A 252 -4.98 -10.42 2.37
N CYS A 253 -4.08 -9.79 1.61
CA CYS A 253 -3.67 -8.39 1.77
C CYS A 253 -4.60 -7.43 1.02
N GLY A 254 -4.93 -7.76 -0.23
CA GLY A 254 -5.75 -6.93 -1.10
C GLY A 254 -6.43 -7.74 -2.18
N GLN A 255 -7.39 -7.12 -2.86
CA GLN A 255 -8.17 -7.74 -3.95
C GLN A 255 -8.36 -6.71 -5.07
N ILE A 256 -7.29 -6.03 -5.48
CA ILE A 256 -7.40 -4.84 -6.35
C ILE A 256 -8.11 -5.12 -7.68
N SER A 257 -8.04 -6.35 -8.20
CA SER A 257 -8.75 -6.75 -9.42
C SER A 257 -10.28 -6.75 -9.27
N GLN A 258 -10.78 -6.67 -8.04
CA GLN A 258 -12.20 -6.72 -7.69
C GLN A 258 -12.74 -5.38 -7.14
N TYR A 259 -11.88 -4.38 -6.86
CA TYR A 259 -12.31 -3.11 -6.25
C TYR A 259 -13.21 -2.24 -7.14
N ASN A 260 -13.22 -2.49 -8.45
CA ASN A 260 -14.12 -1.83 -9.40
C ASN A 260 -15.39 -2.65 -9.68
N LYS A 261 -15.76 -3.57 -8.78
CA LYS A 261 -16.94 -4.44 -8.92
C LYS A 261 -17.79 -4.40 -7.66
N ASP A 262 -19.11 -4.52 -7.83
CA ASP A 262 -20.08 -4.66 -6.74
C ASP A 262 -20.11 -6.11 -6.24
N VAL A 263 -19.10 -6.48 -5.44
CA VAL A 263 -18.98 -7.81 -4.81
C VAL A 263 -18.71 -7.67 -3.32
N PRO A 264 -19.16 -8.62 -2.47
CA PRO A 264 -18.79 -8.66 -1.06
C PRO A 264 -17.27 -8.70 -0.86
N TYR A 265 -16.79 -8.19 0.28
CA TYR A 265 -15.37 -8.20 0.62
C TYR A 265 -15.07 -9.01 1.91
N PRO A 266 -14.16 -9.99 1.89
CA PRO A 266 -13.39 -10.43 0.72
C PRO A 266 -14.29 -11.16 -0.29
N PRO A 267 -14.01 -11.06 -1.61
CA PRO A 267 -14.74 -11.82 -2.61
C PRO A 267 -14.67 -13.32 -2.32
N PRO A 268 -15.77 -14.06 -2.51
CA PRO A 268 -15.76 -15.52 -2.37
C PRO A 268 -14.85 -16.13 -3.43
N LEU A 269 -14.22 -17.27 -3.08
CA LEU A 269 -13.53 -18.10 -4.06
C LEU A 269 -14.57 -18.77 -4.97
N SER A 270 -14.18 -19.11 -6.19
CA SER A 270 -15.02 -19.95 -7.04
C SER A 270 -15.21 -21.33 -6.39
N PRO A 271 -16.35 -22.03 -6.61
CA PRO A 271 -16.62 -23.30 -5.93
C PRO A 271 -15.53 -24.37 -6.12
N ALA A 272 -14.90 -24.42 -7.30
CA ALA A 272 -13.79 -25.33 -7.57
C ALA A 272 -12.53 -24.99 -6.75
N ILE A 273 -12.23 -23.70 -6.59
CA ILE A 273 -11.09 -23.23 -5.81
C ILE A 273 -11.36 -23.35 -4.31
N GLU A 274 -12.59 -23.14 -3.86
CA GLU A 274 -13.00 -23.41 -2.48
C GLU A 274 -12.87 -24.91 -2.16
N ALA A 275 -13.19 -25.80 -3.10
CA ALA A 275 -12.99 -27.24 -2.93
C ALA A 275 -11.50 -27.58 -2.76
N ILE A 276 -10.62 -27.04 -3.61
CA ILE A 276 -9.16 -27.21 -3.48
C ILE A 276 -8.64 -26.65 -2.16
N GLN A 277 -9.13 -25.46 -1.76
CA GLN A 277 -8.75 -24.83 -0.50
C GLN A 277 -9.07 -25.75 0.70
N LYS A 278 -10.26 -26.35 0.72
CA LYS A 278 -10.69 -27.27 1.79
C LYS A 278 -9.92 -28.59 1.75
N GLU A 279 -9.80 -29.19 0.57
CA GLU A 279 -9.10 -30.47 0.36
C GLU A 279 -7.65 -30.39 0.83
N ARG A 280 -6.95 -29.29 0.50
CA ARG A 280 -5.54 -29.08 0.84
C ARG A 280 -5.33 -28.34 2.17
N ASN A 281 -6.38 -28.10 2.94
CA ASN A 281 -6.32 -27.38 4.22
C ASN A 281 -5.56 -26.04 4.13
N ILE A 282 -5.88 -25.23 3.11
CA ILE A 282 -5.21 -23.95 2.86
C ILE A 282 -5.87 -22.85 3.71
N THR A 283 -5.12 -22.25 4.62
CA THR A 283 -5.65 -21.16 5.45
C THR A 283 -5.80 -19.90 4.61
N ARG A 284 -6.99 -19.27 4.62
CA ARG A 284 -7.26 -17.99 3.95
C ARG A 284 -7.96 -17.06 4.91
N GLU A 285 -7.19 -16.41 5.76
CA GLU A 285 -7.74 -15.49 6.75
C GLU A 285 -7.62 -14.05 6.26
N ARG A 286 -8.64 -13.24 6.59
CA ARG A 286 -8.58 -11.81 6.34
C ARG A 286 -7.46 -11.21 7.19
N PHE A 287 -6.50 -10.57 6.54
CA PHE A 287 -5.48 -9.79 7.23
C PHE A 287 -5.84 -8.31 7.18
N LEU A 288 -5.90 -7.67 8.35
CA LEU A 288 -6.03 -6.22 8.48
C LEU A 288 -4.94 -5.73 9.44
N VAL A 289 -3.94 -5.05 8.89
CA VAL A 289 -2.80 -4.51 9.66
C VAL A 289 -3.25 -3.61 10.83
N LEU A 290 -4.39 -2.92 10.70
CA LEU A 290 -4.96 -2.07 11.75
C LEU A 290 -5.36 -2.82 13.03
N ASN A 291 -5.46 -4.16 12.97
CA ASN A 291 -5.71 -5.00 14.15
C ASN A 291 -4.43 -5.31 14.94
N TYR A 292 -3.26 -4.86 14.47
CA TYR A 292 -1.94 -5.17 15.01
C TYR A 292 -1.14 -3.89 15.34
N LYS A 293 -1.82 -2.84 15.83
CA LYS A 293 -1.19 -1.55 16.14
C LYS A 293 -0.07 -1.66 17.18
N ASP A 294 -0.18 -2.62 18.10
CA ASP A 294 0.85 -2.97 19.07
C ASP A 294 2.17 -3.43 18.43
N LYS A 295 2.13 -3.85 17.15
CA LYS A 295 3.30 -4.30 16.38
C LYS A 295 3.86 -3.22 15.45
N PHE A 296 3.28 -2.02 15.42
CA PHE A 296 3.68 -0.98 14.47
C PHE A 296 5.08 -0.45 14.77
N GLU A 297 5.33 0.00 16.00
CA GLU A 297 6.63 0.54 16.40
C GLU A 297 7.79 -0.47 16.17
N PRO A 298 7.76 -1.71 16.69
CA PRO A 298 8.82 -2.68 16.41
C PRO A 298 8.92 -3.02 14.92
N GLY A 299 7.79 -3.04 14.19
CA GLY A 299 7.78 -3.26 12.74
C GLY A 299 8.48 -2.15 11.96
N ILE A 300 8.22 -0.88 12.30
CA ILE A 300 8.88 0.28 11.68
C ILE A 300 10.39 0.23 11.95
N LEU A 301 10.80 -0.05 13.19
CA LEU A 301 12.21 -0.16 13.54
C LEU A 301 12.90 -1.28 12.75
N GLN A 302 12.26 -2.44 12.58
CA GLN A 302 12.81 -3.55 11.80
C GLN A 302 12.95 -3.21 10.32
N LEU A 303 11.94 -2.57 9.72
CA LEU A 303 11.96 -2.15 8.31
C LEU A 303 13.03 -1.08 8.07
N SER A 304 13.12 -0.10 8.97
CA SER A 304 14.17 0.92 8.97
C SER A 304 15.56 0.29 9.06
N GLN A 305 15.75 -0.68 9.97
CA GLN A 305 17.02 -1.39 10.11
C GLN A 305 17.43 -2.06 8.79
N TRP A 306 16.56 -2.85 8.17
CA TRP A 306 16.89 -3.51 6.89
C TRP A 306 17.15 -2.52 5.76
N PHE A 307 16.44 -1.39 5.72
CA PHE A 307 16.71 -0.32 4.78
C PHE A 307 18.11 0.26 4.97
N LYS A 308 18.47 0.64 6.20
CA LYS A 308 19.78 1.23 6.54
C LYS A 308 20.95 0.26 6.36
N GLU A 309 20.70 -1.03 6.55
CA GLU A 309 21.66 -2.10 6.23
C GLU A 309 21.79 -2.37 4.72
N GLY A 310 21.01 -1.67 3.88
CA GLY A 310 20.98 -1.84 2.44
C GLY A 310 20.34 -3.16 1.98
N LYS A 311 19.71 -3.92 2.89
CA LYS A 311 19.01 -5.19 2.60
C LYS A 311 17.67 -4.94 1.93
N LEU A 312 16.85 -4.04 2.50
CA LEU A 312 15.55 -3.68 1.94
C LEU A 312 15.72 -2.61 0.86
N LYS A 313 15.45 -2.97 -0.39
CA LYS A 313 15.39 -2.05 -1.53
C LYS A 313 13.99 -1.44 -1.63
N ILE A 314 13.92 -0.12 -1.54
CA ILE A 314 12.67 0.63 -1.59
C ILE A 314 12.48 1.21 -2.99
N LYS A 315 11.26 1.13 -3.51
CA LYS A 315 10.87 1.72 -4.79
C LYS A 315 9.63 2.58 -4.62
N GLU A 316 9.63 3.71 -5.30
CA GLU A 316 8.51 4.65 -5.34
C GLU A 316 8.33 5.16 -6.77
N THR A 317 7.08 5.44 -7.13
CA THR A 317 6.72 6.21 -8.31
C THR A 317 6.27 7.56 -7.83
N VAL A 318 7.10 8.59 -8.06
CA VAL A 318 6.83 9.96 -7.60
C VAL A 318 6.36 10.80 -8.78
N ILE A 319 5.26 11.51 -8.60
CA ILE A 319 4.79 12.56 -9.52
C ILE A 319 4.69 13.88 -8.75
N ASN A 320 5.02 15.00 -9.40
CA ASN A 320 5.04 16.30 -8.75
C ASN A 320 3.71 17.03 -8.96
N GLY A 321 3.29 17.84 -7.98
CA GLY A 321 2.15 18.75 -8.09
C GLY A 321 0.83 18.15 -7.61
N LEU A 322 0.09 18.93 -6.81
CA LEU A 322 -1.19 18.54 -6.25
C LEU A 322 -2.25 18.30 -7.35
N GLU A 323 -2.14 19.02 -8.47
CA GLU A 323 -3.00 18.87 -9.65
C GLU A 323 -2.96 17.44 -10.25
N ASN A 324 -1.87 16.69 -9.99
CA ASN A 324 -1.67 15.35 -10.51
C ASN A 324 -2.21 14.23 -9.61
N MET A 325 -2.82 14.53 -8.46
CA MET A 325 -3.35 13.51 -7.54
C MET A 325 -4.33 12.53 -8.23
N GLY A 326 -5.25 13.05 -9.04
CA GLY A 326 -6.22 12.22 -9.76
C GLY A 326 -5.56 11.28 -10.79
N ALA A 327 -4.59 11.80 -11.55
CA ALA A 327 -3.82 11.03 -12.51
C ALA A 327 -2.96 9.96 -11.82
N ALA A 328 -2.33 10.30 -10.68
CA ALA A 328 -1.57 9.37 -9.85
C ALA A 328 -2.44 8.20 -9.37
N PHE A 329 -3.64 8.50 -8.86
CA PHE A 329 -4.59 7.49 -8.39
C PHE A 329 -5.05 6.57 -9.53
N GLN A 330 -5.44 7.13 -10.68
CA GLN A 330 -5.83 6.35 -11.86
C GLN A 330 -4.68 5.45 -12.36
N SER A 331 -3.46 5.98 -12.43
CA SER A 331 -2.26 5.23 -12.82
C SER A 331 -2.04 4.05 -11.89
N MET A 332 -2.06 4.27 -10.57
CA MET A 332 -1.89 3.20 -9.58
C MET A 332 -2.99 2.13 -9.69
N MET A 333 -4.26 2.52 -9.84
CA MET A 333 -5.39 1.60 -9.98
C MET A 333 -5.33 0.75 -11.27
N THR A 334 -4.59 1.21 -12.29
CA THR A 334 -4.34 0.47 -13.54
C THR A 334 -2.97 -0.23 -13.58
N GLY A 335 -2.23 -0.18 -12.46
CA GLY A 335 -0.94 -0.84 -12.30
C GLY A 335 0.21 -0.11 -12.99
N GLY A 336 0.17 1.21 -13.07
CA GLY A 336 1.25 2.05 -13.64
C GLY A 336 2.44 2.24 -12.69
N ASN A 337 2.23 2.16 -11.38
CA ASN A 337 3.28 2.39 -10.38
C ASN A 337 4.25 1.20 -10.22
N ILE A 338 5.51 1.52 -9.92
CA ILE A 338 6.50 0.63 -9.32
C ILE A 338 6.68 1.06 -7.86
N GLY A 339 6.50 0.12 -6.93
CA GLY A 339 6.52 0.37 -5.50
C GLY A 339 5.38 1.29 -5.05
N LYS A 340 5.63 2.20 -4.12
CA LYS A 340 4.60 3.12 -3.59
C LYS A 340 4.33 4.26 -4.58
N GLN A 341 3.07 4.55 -4.88
CA GLN A 341 2.69 5.75 -5.64
C GLN A 341 2.62 6.95 -4.67
N ILE A 342 3.48 7.93 -4.92
CA ILE A 342 3.64 9.15 -4.13
C ILE A 342 3.39 10.36 -5.02
N VAL A 343 2.81 11.41 -4.45
CA VAL A 343 2.74 12.73 -5.05
C VAL A 343 3.53 13.72 -4.19
N CYS A 344 4.56 14.32 -4.77
CA CYS A 344 5.37 15.35 -4.14
C CYS A 344 4.66 16.70 -4.31
N ILE A 345 4.36 17.36 -3.19
CA ILE A 345 3.57 18.59 -3.13
C ILE A 345 4.45 19.81 -2.94
N SER A 346 5.49 19.70 -2.12
CA SER A 346 6.50 20.74 -1.99
C SER A 346 7.86 20.13 -1.69
N GLU A 347 8.92 20.79 -2.14
CA GLU A 347 10.29 20.33 -1.94
C GLU A 347 10.62 20.23 -0.43
N GLU A 348 11.45 19.25 -0.11
CA GLU A 348 12.10 19.16 1.19
C GLU A 348 12.97 20.40 1.39
N ILE A 349 12.88 21.03 2.56
CA ILE A 349 13.93 21.97 2.96
C ILE A 349 15.14 21.08 3.22
N SER A 350 16.20 21.23 2.43
CA SER A 350 17.49 20.56 2.69
C SER A 350 17.87 20.75 4.16
N LEU A 351 17.96 19.63 4.89
CA LEU A 351 18.28 19.57 6.33
C LEU A 351 19.67 20.10 6.65
#